data_AF-A0AAW7ZRR3-F1
#
_entry.id   AF-A0AAW7ZRR3-F1
#
_cell.length_a   1.000
_cell.length_b   1.000
_cell.length_c   1.000
_cell.angle_alpha   90.00
_cell.angle_beta   90.00
_cell.angle_gamma   90.00
#
_symmetry.space_group_name_H-M   'P 1'
#
loop_
_entity.id
_entity.type
_entity.pdbx_description
1 polymer ?
#
loop_
_entity_poly.entity_id
_entity_poly.type
_entity_poly.pdbx_seq_one_letter_code
_entity_poly.pdbx_strand_id
1 'polypeptide(L)'
;MAKSSVTKISHNGHTYGLQFGGWLNHRYGDASKALFEIYTNDIRLPDMTVGEYKSAKNAEYEALENKRDMTFMKYLKQSFKSEYGYDWDESIEGIKKAINDSCIPYLLRQKKDASVNERSMALFRAADNGHVASTYFIATALSDGKEEECLSWLTLAHNRGHIGAAYDMAAYFDQIGNTVDSLRCLIISADSGFDIAYMNLFSMDLLKKILSIQEGSKLDSMLNELIDGSHNSCARYFKAVRLLVGDTPAEGVSLLKRFRQNPKKKPADKDIDDVYYNQVAFTEEFADAVLSDISSKKHPLMSLMERSLEFANPDRANEGKSITVGFNDFRELVGVVKKERLDAEV
;
A
#
# COMPACT_ATOMS: atom_id res chain seq x y z
N MET A 1 -10.74 -16.21 -1.01
CA MET A 1 -9.73 -15.12 -1.05
C MET A 1 -9.74 -14.55 -2.45
N ALA A 2 -9.84 -13.23 -2.61
CA ALA A 2 -9.66 -12.62 -3.93
C ALA A 2 -8.27 -13.02 -4.47
N LYS A 3 -8.19 -13.40 -5.74
CA LYS A 3 -6.95 -13.79 -6.41
C LYS A 3 -5.99 -12.59 -6.34
N SER A 4 -4.94 -12.64 -5.51
CA SER A 4 -3.94 -11.58 -5.47
C SER A 4 -3.07 -11.69 -6.71
N SER A 5 -2.92 -10.57 -7.41
CA SER A 5 -2.03 -10.46 -8.56
C SER A 5 -0.67 -9.93 -8.09
N VAL A 6 0.39 -10.18 -8.86
CA VAL A 6 1.73 -9.68 -8.56
C VAL A 6 2.27 -8.97 -9.79
N THR A 7 2.62 -7.69 -9.65
CA THR A 7 3.40 -6.96 -10.66
C THR A 7 4.89 -7.05 -10.32
N LYS A 8 5.74 -7.02 -11.33
CA LYS A 8 7.20 -7.03 -11.16
C LYS A 8 7.80 -5.68 -11.55
N ILE A 9 8.69 -5.17 -10.69
CA ILE A 9 9.50 -3.99 -10.95
C ILE A 9 10.96 -4.43 -10.97
N SER A 10 11.68 -4.11 -12.04
CA SER A 10 13.11 -4.41 -12.14
C SER A 10 13.92 -3.13 -12.03
N HIS A 11 14.83 -3.07 -11.06
CA HIS A 11 15.68 -1.92 -10.80
C HIS A 11 17.04 -2.39 -10.31
N ASN A 12 18.13 -1.87 -10.91
CA ASN A 12 19.52 -2.20 -10.60
C ASN A 12 19.82 -3.71 -10.46
N GLY A 13 19.26 -4.54 -11.35
CA GLY A 13 19.48 -5.99 -11.36
C GLY A 13 18.64 -6.78 -10.34
N HIS A 14 17.90 -6.11 -9.47
CA HIS A 14 16.93 -6.72 -8.57
C HIS A 14 15.52 -6.69 -9.16
N THR A 15 14.68 -7.64 -8.75
CA THR A 15 13.26 -7.68 -9.11
C THR A 15 12.40 -7.69 -7.86
N TYR A 16 11.52 -6.71 -7.77
CA TYR A 16 10.61 -6.47 -6.66
C TYR A 16 9.19 -6.88 -7.09
N GLY A 17 8.61 -7.86 -6.41
CA GLY A 17 7.25 -8.34 -6.69
C GLY A 17 6.24 -7.71 -5.73
N LEU A 18 5.34 -6.85 -6.24
CA LEU A 18 4.30 -6.20 -5.43
C LEU A 18 2.94 -6.86 -5.63
N GLN A 19 2.34 -7.29 -4.51
CA GLN A 19 0.99 -7.84 -4.50
C GLN A 19 -0.07 -6.73 -4.68
N PHE A 20 -1.10 -6.99 -5.47
CA PHE A 20 -2.21 -6.04 -5.67
C PHE A 20 -3.54 -6.75 -5.96
N GLY A 21 -4.63 -5.98 -6.06
CA GLY A 21 -6.01 -6.44 -6.27
C GLY A 21 -6.73 -6.87 -4.98
N GLY A 22 -5.97 -7.25 -3.95
CA GLY A 22 -6.44 -7.50 -2.58
C GLY A 22 -6.64 -6.21 -1.76
N TRP A 23 -7.26 -6.34 -0.58
CA TRP A 23 -7.12 -5.31 0.47
C TRP A 23 -5.88 -5.68 1.28
N LEU A 24 -5.11 -4.68 1.72
CA LEU A 24 -4.02 -4.91 2.68
C LEU A 24 -4.59 -5.12 4.09
N ASN A 25 -3.85 -5.84 4.94
CA ASN A 25 -4.24 -6.08 6.33
C ASN A 25 -4.38 -4.75 7.09
N HIS A 26 -5.39 -4.69 7.97
CA HIS A 26 -5.65 -3.55 8.86
C HIS A 26 -5.88 -2.19 8.18
N ARG A 27 -6.15 -2.14 6.87
CA ARG A 27 -6.46 -0.89 6.14
C ARG A 27 -7.48 -0.01 6.89
N TYR A 28 -8.55 -0.63 7.36
CA TYR A 28 -9.66 -0.03 8.11
C TYR A 28 -9.74 -0.60 9.54
N GLY A 29 -8.66 -1.24 9.98
CA GLY A 29 -8.53 -1.72 11.35
C GLY A 29 -8.10 -0.60 12.28
N ASP A 30 -8.10 -0.90 13.57
CA ASP A 30 -7.51 -0.04 14.59
C ASP A 30 -6.01 0.19 14.27
N ALA A 31 -5.59 1.44 14.15
CA ALA A 31 -4.19 1.81 13.90
C ALA A 31 -3.25 1.23 14.96
N SER A 32 -3.74 1.07 16.19
CA SER A 32 -2.99 0.37 17.24
C SER A 32 -2.80 -1.11 16.90
N LYS A 33 -3.78 -1.81 16.32
CA LYS A 33 -3.60 -3.20 15.86
C LYS A 33 -2.63 -3.30 14.69
N ALA A 34 -2.67 -2.36 13.76
CA ALA A 34 -1.72 -2.32 12.64
C ALA A 34 -0.26 -2.18 13.11
N LEU A 35 -0.04 -1.41 14.18
CA LEU A 35 1.30 -1.23 14.76
C LEU A 35 1.87 -2.54 15.35
N PHE A 36 1.01 -3.44 15.85
CA PHE A 36 1.39 -4.71 16.49
C PHE A 36 1.31 -5.90 15.52
N GLU A 37 1.06 -5.63 14.23
CA GLU A 37 0.87 -6.68 13.24
C GLU A 37 2.17 -7.45 13.00
N ILE A 38 2.05 -8.78 13.06
CA ILE A 38 3.12 -9.72 12.81
C ILE A 38 2.67 -10.72 11.76
N TYR A 39 3.33 -10.69 10.61
CA TYR A 39 3.12 -11.67 9.56
C TYR A 39 3.60 -13.03 10.02
N THR A 40 2.64 -13.85 10.42
CA THR A 40 2.88 -15.04 11.25
C THR A 40 3.77 -16.08 10.57
N ASN A 41 3.78 -16.14 9.24
CA ASN A 41 4.60 -17.13 8.54
C ASN A 41 6.10 -16.84 8.64
N ASP A 42 6.51 -15.62 8.97
CA ASP A 42 7.93 -15.27 9.08
C ASP A 42 8.46 -15.39 10.51
N ILE A 43 7.60 -15.73 11.47
CA ILE A 43 8.04 -16.05 12.83
C ILE A 43 9.01 -17.23 12.79
N ARG A 44 10.18 -17.08 13.41
CA ARG A 44 11.19 -18.12 13.53
C ARG A 44 10.79 -19.10 14.64
N LEU A 45 10.74 -20.38 14.26
CA LEU A 45 10.85 -21.53 15.15
C LEU A 45 12.33 -21.94 15.24
N PRO A 46 12.73 -22.88 16.12
CA PRO A 46 14.13 -23.26 16.29
C PRO A 46 14.88 -23.61 14.99
N ASP A 47 14.21 -24.33 14.07
CA ASP A 47 14.86 -24.89 12.87
C ASP A 47 14.32 -24.34 11.55
N MET A 48 13.22 -23.59 11.57
CA MET A 48 12.52 -23.11 10.38
C MET A 48 11.57 -21.94 10.71
N THR A 49 10.94 -21.36 9.71
CA THR A 49 9.85 -20.41 9.90
C THR A 49 8.51 -21.13 10.10
N VAL A 50 7.56 -20.44 10.71
CA VAL A 50 6.17 -20.92 10.82
C VAL A 50 5.55 -21.20 9.44
N GLY A 51 5.92 -20.44 8.41
CA GLY A 51 5.47 -20.65 7.03
C GLY A 51 5.98 -21.96 6.43
N GLU A 52 7.27 -22.26 6.63
CA GLU A 52 7.88 -23.52 6.23
C GLU A 52 7.24 -24.69 6.98
N TYR A 53 7.04 -24.56 8.29
CA TYR A 53 6.36 -25.57 9.11
C TYR A 53 4.94 -25.86 8.60
N LYS A 54 4.12 -24.82 8.39
CA LYS A 54 2.77 -24.97 7.82
C LYS A 54 2.79 -25.65 6.46
N SER A 55 3.76 -25.31 5.61
CA SER A 55 3.86 -25.89 4.26
C SER A 55 4.21 -27.37 4.31
N ALA A 56 5.17 -27.77 5.15
CA ALA A 56 5.51 -29.17 5.39
C ALA A 56 4.31 -29.96 5.93
N LYS A 57 3.62 -29.43 6.95
CA LYS A 57 2.43 -30.07 7.51
C LYS A 57 1.25 -30.11 6.56
N ASN A 58 1.13 -29.15 5.64
CA ASN A 58 0.10 -29.20 4.62
C ASN A 58 0.36 -30.36 3.63
N ALA A 59 1.62 -30.59 3.25
CA ALA A 59 1.96 -31.73 2.40
C ALA A 59 1.66 -33.08 3.08
N GLU A 60 2.00 -33.22 4.37
CA GLU A 60 1.67 -34.41 5.17
C GLU A 60 0.15 -34.60 5.30
N TYR A 61 -0.59 -33.53 5.60
CA TYR A 61 -2.05 -33.54 5.70
C TYR A 61 -2.69 -33.96 4.37
N GLU A 62 -2.22 -33.43 3.25
CA GLU A 62 -2.79 -33.76 1.94
C GLU A 62 -2.61 -35.23 1.55
N ALA A 63 -1.55 -35.88 2.06
CA ALA A 63 -1.25 -37.28 1.85
C ALA A 63 -2.04 -38.26 2.75
N LEU A 64 -2.84 -37.78 3.71
CA LEU A 64 -3.64 -38.66 4.58
C LEU A 64 -4.69 -39.44 3.77
N GLU A 65 -4.73 -40.76 3.94
CA GLU A 65 -5.72 -41.65 3.32
C GLU A 65 -7.15 -41.34 3.77
N ASN A 66 -7.33 -40.88 5.01
CA ASN A 66 -8.61 -40.52 5.58
C ASN A 66 -8.52 -39.20 6.35
N LYS A 67 -9.24 -38.18 5.85
CA LYS A 67 -9.32 -36.83 6.44
C LYS A 67 -10.63 -36.62 7.23
N ARG A 68 -11.43 -37.66 7.45
CA ARG A 68 -12.74 -37.56 8.12
C ARG A 68 -12.56 -36.98 9.52
N ASP A 69 -13.28 -35.89 9.80
CA ASP A 69 -13.22 -35.14 11.07
C ASP A 69 -11.84 -34.53 11.43
N MET A 70 -10.94 -34.43 10.44
CA MET A 70 -9.62 -33.81 10.56
C MET A 70 -9.51 -32.63 9.58
N THR A 71 -9.42 -31.42 10.12
CA THR A 71 -9.05 -30.23 9.33
C THR A 71 -7.54 -30.06 9.33
N PHE A 72 -6.99 -29.39 8.32
CA PHE A 72 -5.56 -29.04 8.29
C PHE A 72 -5.12 -28.34 9.59
N MET A 73 -5.93 -27.40 10.11
CA MET A 73 -5.58 -26.69 11.34
C MET A 73 -5.54 -27.63 12.55
N LYS A 74 -6.48 -28.57 12.66
CA LYS A 74 -6.48 -29.56 13.75
C LYS A 74 -5.25 -30.46 13.66
N TYR A 75 -4.90 -30.91 12.47
CA TYR A 75 -3.68 -31.68 12.21
C TYR A 75 -2.42 -30.88 12.59
N LEU A 76 -2.28 -29.65 12.10
CA LEU A 76 -1.17 -28.75 12.40
C LEU A 76 -0.95 -28.59 13.92
N LYS A 77 -2.03 -28.31 14.67
CA LYS A 77 -1.95 -28.13 16.13
C LYS A 77 -1.53 -29.42 16.84
N GLN A 78 -2.04 -30.58 16.41
CA GLN A 78 -1.68 -31.87 16.97
C GLN A 78 -0.22 -32.23 16.69
N SER A 79 0.24 -32.03 15.45
CA SER A 79 1.64 -32.27 15.06
C SER A 79 2.58 -31.37 15.86
N PHE A 80 2.27 -30.07 15.95
CA PHE A 80 3.11 -29.13 16.70
C PHE A 80 3.21 -29.51 18.17
N LYS A 81 2.09 -29.90 18.79
CA LYS A 81 2.09 -30.37 20.17
C LYS A 81 2.88 -31.66 20.37
N SER A 82 2.83 -32.58 19.41
CA SER A 82 3.59 -33.83 19.47
C SER A 82 5.10 -33.61 19.30
N GLU A 83 5.50 -32.67 18.46
CA GLU A 83 6.90 -32.43 18.09
C GLU A 83 7.61 -31.49 19.07
N TYR A 84 6.94 -30.40 19.45
CA TYR A 84 7.52 -29.37 20.32
C TYR A 84 7.04 -29.46 21.77
N GLY A 85 5.98 -30.21 22.06
CA GLY A 85 5.42 -30.34 23.41
C GLY A 85 4.56 -29.15 23.87
N TYR A 86 4.31 -28.17 22.98
CA TYR A 86 3.56 -26.95 23.30
C TYR A 86 2.26 -26.84 22.51
N ASP A 87 1.27 -26.12 23.04
CA ASP A 87 0.09 -25.77 22.25
C ASP A 87 0.45 -24.72 21.18
N TRP A 88 -0.06 -24.92 19.96
CA TRP A 88 0.23 -24.04 18.83
C TRP A 88 -0.27 -22.61 19.04
N ASP A 89 -1.52 -22.43 19.48
CA ASP A 89 -2.10 -21.08 19.58
C ASP A 89 -1.39 -20.30 20.69
N GLU A 90 -1.19 -20.94 21.85
CA GLU A 90 -0.46 -20.33 22.98
C GLU A 90 0.98 -19.98 22.60
N SER A 91 1.66 -20.85 21.85
CA SER A 91 3.04 -20.62 21.40
C SER A 91 3.12 -19.43 20.45
N ILE A 92 2.27 -19.40 19.41
CA ILE A 92 2.27 -18.31 18.43
C ILE A 92 1.91 -16.98 19.10
N GLU A 93 0.91 -16.96 19.99
CA GLU A 93 0.53 -15.75 20.72
C GLU A 93 1.64 -15.27 21.66
N GLY A 94 2.26 -16.19 22.40
CA GLY A 94 3.40 -15.89 23.28
C GLY A 94 4.60 -15.31 22.52
N ILE A 95 4.93 -15.88 21.36
CA ILE A 95 6.00 -15.37 20.49
C ILE A 95 5.66 -13.98 19.95
N LYS A 96 4.43 -13.77 19.45
CA LYS A 96 3.98 -12.44 18.98
C LYS A 96 4.07 -11.39 20.07
N LYS A 97 3.64 -11.72 21.28
CA LYS A 97 3.75 -10.85 22.45
C LYS A 97 5.22 -10.50 22.73
N ALA A 98 6.11 -11.50 22.75
CA ALA A 98 7.54 -11.28 22.99
C ALA A 98 8.19 -10.38 21.91
N ILE A 99 7.83 -10.57 20.64
CA ILE A 99 8.28 -9.73 19.53
C ILE A 99 7.81 -8.28 19.77
N ASN A 100 6.52 -8.08 20.01
CA ASN A 100 5.93 -6.76 20.23
C ASN A 100 6.54 -6.04 21.45
N ASP A 101 6.65 -6.74 22.59
CA ASP A 101 7.26 -6.21 23.82
C ASP A 101 8.71 -5.73 23.57
N SER A 102 9.42 -6.37 22.63
CA SER A 102 10.81 -6.03 22.29
C SER A 102 10.96 -4.81 21.37
N CYS A 103 9.97 -4.47 20.53
CA CYS A 103 10.14 -3.43 19.51
C CYS A 103 9.20 -2.23 19.67
N ILE A 104 7.98 -2.42 20.19
CA ILE A 104 6.97 -1.37 20.32
C ILE A 104 7.46 -0.15 21.12
N PRO A 105 8.17 -0.30 22.26
CA PRO A 105 8.69 0.86 22.99
C PRO A 105 9.61 1.75 22.15
N TYR A 106 10.36 1.18 21.19
CA TYR A 106 11.22 1.94 20.29
C TYR A 106 10.43 2.59 19.13
N LEU A 107 9.39 1.93 18.63
CA LEU A 107 8.49 2.48 17.62
C LEU A 107 7.71 3.69 18.17
N LEU A 108 7.24 3.58 19.41
CA LEU A 108 6.51 4.62 20.14
C LEU A 108 7.42 5.65 20.83
N ARG A 109 8.75 5.55 20.68
CA ARG A 109 9.74 6.45 21.29
C ARG A 109 9.65 6.57 22.82
N GLN A 110 9.21 5.50 23.48
CA GLN A 110 9.13 5.40 24.94
C GLN A 110 10.52 5.16 25.57
N LYS A 111 11.49 4.68 24.77
CA LYS A 111 12.90 4.53 25.15
C LYS A 111 13.74 5.71 24.64
N LYS A 112 13.62 6.89 25.28
CA LYS A 112 14.26 8.13 24.82
C LYS A 112 15.81 8.08 24.87
N ASP A 113 16.37 7.35 25.83
CA ASP A 113 17.83 7.27 26.04
C ASP A 113 18.49 6.08 25.31
N ALA A 114 17.72 5.28 24.57
CA ALA A 114 18.27 4.14 23.86
C ALA A 114 19.21 4.58 22.73
N SER A 115 20.34 3.88 22.59
CA SER A 115 21.25 4.12 21.47
C SER A 115 20.59 3.76 20.14
N VAL A 116 21.06 4.38 19.05
CA VAL A 116 20.63 4.04 17.68
C VAL A 116 20.85 2.54 17.41
N ASN A 117 21.98 1.98 17.85
CA ASN A 117 22.30 0.56 17.65
C ASN A 117 21.31 -0.37 18.36
N GLU A 118 20.97 -0.07 19.62
CA GLU A 118 20.00 -0.86 20.40
C GLU A 118 18.63 -0.86 19.72
N ARG A 119 18.16 0.32 19.33
CA ARG A 119 16.90 0.47 18.60
C ARG A 119 16.92 -0.29 17.29
N SER A 120 17.94 -0.11 16.47
CA SER A 120 18.06 -0.80 15.17
C SER A 120 18.08 -2.32 15.35
N MET A 121 18.84 -2.83 16.33
CA MET A 121 18.91 -4.26 16.60
C MET A 121 17.55 -4.84 17.00
N ALA A 122 16.79 -4.14 17.84
CA ALA A 122 15.44 -4.56 18.23
C ALA A 122 14.49 -4.59 17.02
N LEU A 123 14.51 -3.54 16.18
CA LEU A 123 13.67 -3.47 14.99
C LEU A 123 14.04 -4.55 13.96
N PHE A 124 15.33 -4.81 13.72
CA PHE A 124 15.78 -5.85 12.79
C PHE A 124 15.33 -7.25 13.25
N ARG A 125 15.50 -7.57 14.54
CA ARG A 125 15.05 -8.86 15.10
C ARG A 125 13.54 -9.02 14.98
N ALA A 126 12.78 -7.96 15.26
CA ALA A 126 11.32 -8.00 15.10
C ALA A 126 10.91 -8.18 13.62
N ALA A 127 11.57 -7.48 12.69
CA ALA A 127 11.29 -7.57 11.27
C ALA A 127 11.66 -8.93 10.66
N ASP A 128 12.74 -9.57 11.13
CA ASP A 128 13.11 -10.96 10.78
C ASP A 128 12.06 -11.96 11.26
N ASN A 129 11.32 -11.64 12.34
CA ASN A 129 10.19 -12.41 12.83
C ASN A 129 8.83 -11.93 12.31
N GLY A 130 8.81 -11.16 11.21
CA GLY A 130 7.59 -10.78 10.51
C GLY A 130 6.88 -9.54 11.04
N HIS A 131 7.44 -8.79 11.99
CA HIS A 131 6.81 -7.56 12.48
C HIS A 131 6.74 -6.49 11.38
N VAL A 132 5.52 -6.09 11.02
CA VAL A 132 5.24 -5.32 9.80
C VAL A 132 5.69 -3.87 9.93
N ALA A 133 5.36 -3.19 11.03
CA ALA A 133 5.80 -1.80 11.21
C ALA A 133 7.34 -1.71 11.31
N SER A 134 8.00 -2.56 12.10
CA SER A 134 9.47 -2.63 12.15
C SER A 134 10.11 -2.82 10.76
N THR A 135 9.53 -3.68 9.91
CA THR A 135 9.95 -3.86 8.51
C THR A 135 9.90 -2.53 7.74
N TYR A 136 8.79 -1.79 7.85
CA TYR A 136 8.62 -0.49 7.21
C TYR A 136 9.57 0.58 7.78
N PHE A 137 9.73 0.65 9.11
CA PHE A 137 10.61 1.62 9.75
C PHE A 137 12.08 1.44 9.34
N ILE A 138 12.55 0.19 9.21
CA ILE A 138 13.88 -0.09 8.64
C ILE A 138 13.97 0.44 7.21
N ALA A 139 12.95 0.18 6.38
CA ALA A 139 12.91 0.64 5.00
C ALA A 139 13.03 2.18 4.90
N THR A 140 12.29 2.91 5.73
CA THR A 140 12.34 4.39 5.75
C THR A 140 13.70 4.92 6.20
N ALA A 141 14.34 4.28 7.19
CA ALA A 141 15.68 4.67 7.64
C ALA A 141 16.74 4.48 6.54
N LEU A 142 16.66 3.37 5.79
CA LEU A 142 17.53 3.10 4.64
C LEU A 142 17.26 4.09 3.50
N SER A 143 16.00 4.42 3.24
CA SER A 143 15.62 5.41 2.22
C SER A 143 16.17 6.80 2.54
N ASP A 144 16.16 7.21 3.81
CA ASP A 144 16.74 8.49 4.24
C ASP A 144 18.28 8.48 4.08
N GLY A 145 18.91 7.32 4.24
CA GLY A 145 20.31 7.06 3.91
C GLY A 145 20.62 6.95 2.41
N LYS A 146 19.59 6.98 1.54
CA LYS A 146 19.68 6.74 0.09
C LYS A 146 20.22 5.35 -0.27
N GLU A 147 19.97 4.38 0.59
CA GLU A 147 20.36 2.98 0.39
C GLU A 147 19.30 2.25 -0.44
N GLU A 148 19.72 1.53 -1.49
CA GLU A 148 18.79 0.85 -2.41
C GLU A 148 18.03 -0.29 -1.71
N GLU A 149 18.63 -0.88 -0.69
CA GLU A 149 18.03 -1.94 0.13
C GLU A 149 16.65 -1.54 0.68
N CYS A 150 16.34 -0.24 0.78
CA CYS A 150 15.02 0.24 1.14
C CYS A 150 13.90 -0.37 0.27
N LEU A 151 14.12 -0.60 -1.04
CA LEU A 151 13.10 -1.17 -1.93
C LEU A 151 12.75 -2.61 -1.56
N SER A 152 13.74 -3.41 -1.13
CA SER A 152 13.51 -4.78 -0.65
C SER A 152 12.64 -4.78 0.60
N TRP A 153 12.95 -3.88 1.55
CA TRP A 153 12.20 -3.74 2.80
C TRP A 153 10.81 -3.16 2.60
N LEU A 154 10.64 -2.17 1.71
CA LEU A 154 9.33 -1.61 1.36
C LEU A 154 8.46 -2.65 0.64
N THR A 155 9.03 -3.42 -0.29
CA THR A 155 8.33 -4.53 -0.97
C THR A 155 7.84 -5.54 0.05
N LEU A 156 8.69 -5.91 1.01
CA LEU A 156 8.36 -6.85 2.07
C LEU A 156 7.27 -6.30 3.00
N ALA A 157 7.37 -5.03 3.41
CA ALA A 157 6.37 -4.38 4.25
C ALA A 157 5.01 -4.31 3.55
N HIS A 158 4.97 -3.91 2.27
CA HIS A 158 3.75 -3.87 1.45
C HIS A 158 3.08 -5.24 1.38
N ASN A 159 3.83 -6.27 1.00
CA ASN A 159 3.32 -7.63 0.86
C ASN A 159 2.87 -8.26 2.19
N ARG A 160 3.35 -7.73 3.33
CA ARG A 160 2.90 -8.11 4.68
C ARG A 160 1.76 -7.24 5.22
N GLY A 161 1.29 -6.26 4.45
CA GLY A 161 0.09 -5.45 4.77
C GLY A 161 0.36 -4.00 5.15
N HIS A 162 1.59 -3.49 5.09
CA HIS A 162 1.85 -2.09 5.40
C HIS A 162 1.34 -1.15 4.31
N ILE A 163 0.37 -0.32 4.65
CA ILE A 163 -0.37 0.50 3.67
C ILE A 163 0.44 1.60 2.99
N GLY A 164 1.38 2.21 3.69
CA GLY A 164 2.21 3.30 3.17
C GLY A 164 3.43 2.82 2.37
N ALA A 165 3.73 1.52 2.35
CA ALA A 165 5.00 1.04 1.81
C ALA A 165 5.09 1.20 0.29
N ALA A 166 4.04 0.87 -0.46
CA ALA A 166 4.00 1.13 -1.90
C ALA A 166 4.03 2.64 -2.23
N TYR A 167 3.47 3.50 -1.36
CA TYR A 167 3.56 4.96 -1.55
C TYR A 167 5.00 5.46 -1.45
N ASP A 168 5.77 4.98 -0.47
CA ASP A 168 7.18 5.35 -0.35
C ASP A 168 8.04 4.77 -1.49
N MET A 169 7.68 3.60 -2.04
CA MET A 169 8.30 3.11 -3.27
C MET A 169 7.99 4.05 -4.45
N ALA A 170 6.78 4.59 -4.52
CA ALA A 170 6.43 5.58 -5.54
C ALA A 170 7.29 6.84 -5.41
N ALA A 171 7.52 7.32 -4.18
CA ALA A 171 8.41 8.45 -3.91
C ALA A 171 9.85 8.17 -4.34
N TYR A 172 10.39 6.99 -4.00
CA TYR A 172 11.74 6.58 -4.39
C TYR A 172 11.91 6.61 -5.91
N PHE A 173 11.00 5.95 -6.64
CA PHE A 173 11.08 5.90 -8.11
C PHE A 173 10.91 7.28 -8.76
N ASP A 174 10.09 8.16 -8.16
CA ASP A 174 9.93 9.53 -8.61
C ASP A 174 11.24 10.33 -8.47
N GLN A 175 11.92 10.20 -7.32
CA GLN A 175 13.18 10.90 -7.04
C GLN A 175 14.29 10.52 -8.02
N ILE A 176 14.32 9.28 -8.51
CA ILE A 176 15.29 8.82 -9.50
C ILE A 176 14.78 8.96 -10.96
N GLY A 177 13.62 9.60 -11.16
CA GLY A 177 13.06 9.88 -12.48
C GLY A 177 12.37 8.71 -13.18
N ASN A 178 12.20 7.55 -12.52
CA ASN A 178 11.47 6.41 -13.07
C ASN A 178 9.95 6.60 -12.89
N THR A 179 9.38 7.43 -13.75
CA THR A 179 7.97 7.85 -13.66
C THR A 179 6.98 6.69 -13.82
N VAL A 180 7.30 5.68 -14.65
CA VAL A 180 6.41 4.53 -14.89
C VAL A 180 6.28 3.67 -13.64
N ASP A 181 7.40 3.33 -13.00
CA ASP A 181 7.37 2.52 -11.77
C ASP A 181 6.88 3.33 -10.57
N SER A 182 7.13 4.65 -10.54
CA SER A 182 6.50 5.54 -9.57
C SER A 182 4.98 5.49 -9.66
N LEU A 183 4.43 5.67 -10.86
CA LEU A 183 2.98 5.62 -11.10
C LEU A 183 2.39 4.25 -10.74
N ARG A 184 3.07 3.15 -11.11
CA ARG A 184 2.66 1.78 -10.78
C ARG A 184 2.49 1.62 -9.26
N CYS A 185 3.51 2.02 -8.49
CA CYS A 185 3.48 1.96 -7.03
C CYS A 185 2.39 2.84 -6.41
N LEU A 186 2.20 4.05 -6.96
CA LEU A 186 1.16 4.97 -6.50
C LEU A 186 -0.25 4.41 -6.71
N ILE A 187 -0.53 3.85 -7.90
CA ILE A 187 -1.82 3.18 -8.20
C ILE A 187 -2.03 2.00 -7.25
N ILE A 188 -1.02 1.16 -7.05
CA ILE A 188 -1.13 0.01 -6.13
C ILE A 188 -1.45 0.46 -4.71
N SER A 189 -0.80 1.54 -4.24
CA SER A 189 -1.06 2.10 -2.92
C SER A 189 -2.50 2.62 -2.79
N ALA A 190 -2.98 3.36 -3.81
CA ALA A 190 -4.35 3.87 -3.87
C ALA A 190 -5.39 2.72 -3.93
N ASP A 191 -5.18 1.73 -4.80
CA ASP A 191 -6.06 0.56 -4.96
C ASP A 191 -6.11 -0.32 -3.70
N SER A 192 -5.02 -0.32 -2.93
CA SER A 192 -4.90 -0.96 -1.62
C SER A 192 -5.55 -0.16 -0.49
N GLY A 193 -5.99 1.05 -0.80
CA GLY A 193 -6.79 1.91 0.06
C GLY A 193 -6.09 3.14 0.58
N PHE A 194 -4.80 3.36 0.35
CA PHE A 194 -4.10 4.48 0.98
C PHE A 194 -4.66 5.82 0.48
N ASP A 195 -5.34 6.54 1.37
CA ASP A 195 -6.13 7.72 1.01
C ASP A 195 -5.27 8.84 0.42
N ILE A 196 -4.06 9.04 0.95
CA ILE A 196 -3.12 10.05 0.44
C ILE A 196 -2.69 9.69 -0.99
N ALA A 197 -2.36 8.43 -1.26
CA ALA A 197 -2.05 7.99 -2.62
C ALA A 197 -3.25 8.21 -3.56
N TYR A 198 -4.46 7.88 -3.10
CA TYR A 198 -5.69 8.03 -3.87
C TYR A 198 -5.96 9.50 -4.26
N MET A 199 -5.80 10.43 -3.32
CA MET A 199 -5.99 11.86 -3.62
C MET A 199 -4.88 12.41 -4.53
N ASN A 200 -3.64 11.93 -4.38
CA ASN A 200 -2.52 12.35 -5.21
C ASN A 200 -2.63 11.94 -6.69
N LEU A 201 -3.53 11.00 -7.02
CA LEU A 201 -3.80 10.61 -8.40
C LEU A 201 -4.30 11.76 -9.28
N PHE A 202 -4.96 12.75 -8.68
CA PHE A 202 -5.58 13.88 -9.39
C PHE A 202 -4.72 15.14 -9.38
N SER A 203 -3.48 15.05 -8.87
CA SER A 203 -2.59 16.20 -8.80
C SER A 203 -2.12 16.66 -10.19
N MET A 204 -2.01 17.97 -10.37
CA MET A 204 -1.52 18.57 -11.62
C MET A 204 -0.09 18.14 -11.94
N ASP A 205 0.76 17.98 -10.93
CA ASP A 205 2.15 17.56 -11.13
C ASP A 205 2.24 16.13 -11.63
N LEU A 206 1.42 15.22 -11.09
CA LEU A 206 1.34 13.86 -11.61
C LEU A 206 0.82 13.84 -13.05
N LEU A 207 -0.22 14.64 -13.36
CA LEU A 207 -0.74 14.75 -14.72
C LEU A 207 0.37 15.19 -15.71
N LYS A 208 1.15 16.23 -15.38
CA LYS A 208 2.28 16.68 -16.21
C LYS A 208 3.32 15.58 -16.42
N LYS A 209 3.68 14.86 -15.35
CA LYS A 209 4.66 13.77 -15.41
C LYS A 209 4.20 12.67 -16.36
N ILE A 210 2.94 12.25 -16.24
CA ILE A 210 2.35 11.19 -17.07
C ILE A 210 2.31 11.59 -18.55
N LEU A 211 1.91 12.82 -18.84
CA LEU A 211 1.89 13.35 -20.21
C LEU A 211 3.28 13.47 -20.83
N SER A 212 4.33 13.48 -20.00
CA SER A 212 5.73 13.57 -20.45
C SER A 212 6.40 12.21 -20.64
N ILE A 213 5.72 11.10 -20.33
CA ILE A 213 6.30 9.75 -20.47
C ILE A 213 6.45 9.40 -21.95
N GLN A 214 7.70 9.20 -22.38
CA GLN A 214 8.01 8.79 -23.76
C GLN A 214 7.83 7.28 -24.00
N GLU A 215 7.96 6.45 -22.95
CA GLU A 215 7.81 5.00 -23.01
C GLU A 215 6.33 4.55 -23.03
N GLY A 216 5.58 5.01 -24.04
CA GLY A 216 4.14 4.79 -24.14
C GLY A 216 3.72 3.31 -24.07
N SER A 217 4.43 2.42 -24.75
CA SER A 217 4.10 0.98 -24.75
C SER A 217 4.30 0.32 -23.37
N LYS A 218 5.36 0.67 -22.65
CA LYS A 218 5.63 0.16 -21.29
C LYS A 218 4.57 0.64 -20.32
N LEU A 219 4.21 1.92 -20.39
CA LEU A 219 3.14 2.51 -19.59
C LEU A 219 1.78 1.84 -19.90
N ASP A 220 1.43 1.62 -21.17
CA ASP A 220 0.17 0.95 -21.52
C ASP A 220 0.12 -0.50 -21.05
N SER A 221 1.23 -1.23 -21.17
CA SER A 221 1.34 -2.59 -20.63
C SER A 221 1.13 -2.62 -19.12
N MET A 222 1.76 -1.70 -18.39
CA MET A 222 1.61 -1.59 -16.93
C MET A 222 0.17 -1.25 -16.54
N LEU A 223 -0.45 -0.27 -17.21
CA LEU A 223 -1.84 0.11 -16.91
C LEU A 223 -2.81 -1.04 -17.20
N ASN A 224 -2.61 -1.79 -18.28
CA ASN A 224 -3.43 -2.97 -18.59
C ASN A 224 -3.28 -4.07 -17.54
N GLU A 225 -2.05 -4.37 -17.12
CA GLU A 225 -1.76 -5.33 -16.04
C GLU A 225 -2.55 -5.00 -14.76
N LEU A 226 -2.55 -3.73 -14.35
CA LEU A 226 -3.27 -3.28 -13.16
C LEU A 226 -4.80 -3.33 -13.33
N ILE A 227 -5.31 -2.92 -14.50
CA ILE A 227 -6.74 -2.98 -14.83
C ILE A 227 -7.26 -4.43 -14.82
N ASP A 228 -6.49 -5.37 -15.36
CA ASP A 228 -6.85 -6.79 -15.44
C ASP A 228 -6.76 -7.46 -14.07
N GLY A 229 -5.80 -7.05 -13.23
CA GLY A 229 -5.63 -7.58 -11.89
C GLY A 229 -6.57 -6.99 -10.82
N SER A 230 -7.25 -5.88 -11.09
CA SER A 230 -8.16 -5.23 -10.14
C SER A 230 -9.39 -4.58 -10.79
N HIS A 231 -10.58 -5.05 -10.39
CA HIS A 231 -11.85 -4.50 -10.87
C HIS A 231 -12.03 -3.01 -10.55
N ASN A 232 -11.48 -2.53 -9.44
CA ASN A 232 -11.58 -1.13 -9.01
C ASN A 232 -10.28 -0.36 -9.23
N SER A 233 -9.41 -0.81 -10.15
CA SER A 233 -8.13 -0.15 -10.33
C SER A 233 -8.26 1.28 -10.83
N CYS A 234 -7.54 2.18 -10.15
CA CYS A 234 -7.35 3.56 -10.55
C CYS A 234 -6.52 3.68 -11.83
N ALA A 235 -5.84 2.63 -12.29
CA ALA A 235 -5.16 2.60 -13.59
C ALA A 235 -6.10 2.97 -14.77
N ARG A 236 -7.41 2.75 -14.64
CA ARG A 236 -8.41 3.18 -15.64
C ARG A 236 -8.39 4.69 -15.85
N TYR A 237 -8.20 5.47 -14.80
CA TYR A 237 -8.12 6.93 -14.90
C TYR A 237 -6.94 7.34 -15.78
N PHE A 238 -5.74 6.83 -15.49
CA PHE A 238 -4.55 7.20 -16.26
C PHE A 238 -4.57 6.69 -17.70
N LYS A 239 -5.11 5.49 -17.93
CA LYS A 239 -5.34 5.00 -19.29
C LYS A 239 -6.36 5.88 -20.02
N ALA A 240 -7.40 6.37 -19.34
CA ALA A 240 -8.36 7.30 -19.92
C ALA A 240 -7.70 8.64 -20.28
N VAL A 241 -6.90 9.21 -19.37
CA VAL A 241 -6.12 10.43 -19.62
C VAL A 241 -5.28 10.30 -20.88
N ARG A 242 -4.54 9.19 -21.04
CA ARG A 242 -3.73 8.95 -22.24
C ARG A 242 -4.54 8.85 -23.52
N LEU A 243 -5.66 8.13 -23.50
CA LEU A 243 -6.52 7.99 -24.67
C LEU A 243 -7.20 9.31 -25.04
N LEU A 244 -7.56 10.13 -24.03
CA LEU A 244 -8.18 11.45 -24.21
C LEU A 244 -7.24 12.47 -24.89
N VAL A 245 -5.95 12.40 -24.60
CA VAL A 245 -4.93 13.30 -25.17
C VAL A 245 -4.21 12.72 -26.38
N GLY A 246 -4.49 11.45 -26.74
CA GLY A 246 -3.94 10.75 -27.90
C GLY A 246 -4.94 10.64 -29.06
N ASP A 247 -4.76 9.62 -29.90
CA ASP A 247 -5.48 9.48 -31.17
C ASP A 247 -6.91 8.92 -31.04
N THR A 248 -7.27 8.37 -29.87
CA THR A 248 -8.58 7.73 -29.65
C THR A 248 -9.37 8.34 -28.47
N PRO A 249 -9.73 9.65 -28.50
CA PRO A 249 -10.43 10.29 -27.38
C PRO A 249 -11.78 9.67 -27.02
N ALA A 250 -12.49 9.08 -27.98
CA ALA A 250 -13.76 8.40 -27.73
C ALA A 250 -13.60 7.20 -26.78
N GLU A 251 -12.50 6.43 -26.92
CA GLU A 251 -12.16 5.35 -25.99
C GLU A 251 -11.79 5.90 -24.61
N GLY A 252 -11.06 7.02 -24.58
CA GLY A 252 -10.74 7.74 -23.35
C GLY A 252 -11.99 8.17 -22.58
N VAL A 253 -12.98 8.75 -23.26
CA VAL A 253 -14.29 9.09 -22.68
C VAL A 253 -14.99 7.85 -22.14
N SER A 254 -15.02 6.75 -22.90
CA SER A 254 -15.64 5.51 -22.45
C SER A 254 -14.95 4.95 -21.21
N LEU A 255 -13.62 5.03 -21.12
CA LEU A 255 -12.87 4.51 -20.01
C LEU A 255 -12.99 5.39 -18.75
N LEU A 256 -13.05 6.72 -18.93
CA LEU A 256 -13.31 7.66 -17.84
C LEU A 256 -14.70 7.43 -17.23
N LYS A 257 -15.72 7.15 -18.04
CA LYS A 257 -17.06 6.76 -17.56
C LYS A 257 -17.02 5.47 -16.72
N ARG A 258 -16.23 4.47 -17.14
CA ARG A 258 -16.06 3.22 -16.37
C ARG A 258 -15.33 3.46 -15.06
N PHE A 259 -14.30 4.31 -15.07
CA PHE A 259 -13.62 4.72 -13.84
C PHE A 259 -14.59 5.42 -12.88
N ARG A 260 -15.37 6.40 -13.36
CA ARG A 260 -16.41 7.08 -12.58
C ARG A 260 -17.40 6.12 -11.92
N GLN A 261 -17.76 5.01 -12.56
CA GLN A 261 -18.69 4.01 -11.99
C GLN A 261 -18.07 3.16 -10.88
N ASN A 262 -16.75 2.97 -10.90
CA ASN A 262 -16.03 2.13 -9.93
C ASN A 262 -14.68 2.79 -9.57
N PRO A 263 -14.71 3.98 -8.94
CA PRO A 263 -13.52 4.81 -8.80
C PRO A 263 -12.58 4.32 -7.70
N LYS A 264 -13.17 3.72 -6.65
CA LYS A 264 -12.45 3.23 -5.48
C LYS A 264 -13.05 1.92 -5.00
N LYS A 265 -12.19 0.97 -4.62
CA LYS A 265 -12.61 -0.30 -4.03
C LYS A 265 -13.41 -0.03 -2.74
N LYS A 266 -14.58 -0.65 -2.62
CA LYS A 266 -15.47 -0.51 -1.45
C LYS A 266 -14.93 -1.32 -0.25
N PRO A 267 -14.77 -0.71 0.95
CA PRO A 267 -14.46 -1.42 2.19
C PRO A 267 -15.56 -2.41 2.59
N ALA A 268 -15.32 -3.21 3.63
CA ALA A 268 -16.43 -3.92 4.28
C ALA A 268 -17.40 -2.91 4.90
N ASP A 269 -18.70 -3.19 4.93
CA ASP A 269 -19.72 -2.19 5.32
C ASP A 269 -19.49 -1.59 6.73
N LYS A 270 -18.92 -2.37 7.65
CA LYS A 270 -18.57 -1.93 9.02
C LYS A 270 -17.38 -0.95 9.09
N ASP A 271 -16.60 -0.88 8.02
CA ASP A 271 -15.32 -0.20 7.91
C ASP A 271 -15.42 1.03 6.99
N ILE A 272 -16.62 1.34 6.49
CA ILE A 272 -16.89 2.51 5.64
C ILE A 272 -17.05 3.73 6.53
N ASP A 273 -16.33 4.79 6.21
CA ASP A 273 -16.37 6.08 6.87
C ASP A 273 -16.68 7.22 5.88
N ASP A 274 -16.81 8.44 6.42
CA ASP A 274 -17.05 9.64 5.62
C ASP A 274 -15.90 9.93 4.65
N VAL A 275 -14.66 9.53 4.98
CA VAL A 275 -13.49 9.69 4.11
C VAL A 275 -13.70 8.92 2.81
N TYR A 276 -14.16 7.66 2.89
CA TYR A 276 -14.48 6.88 1.69
C TYR A 276 -15.55 7.57 0.83
N TYR A 277 -16.67 7.98 1.42
CA TYR A 277 -17.76 8.61 0.66
C TYR A 277 -17.33 9.93 0.02
N ASN A 278 -16.60 10.77 0.75
CA ASN A 278 -16.12 12.04 0.25
C ASN A 278 -15.15 11.86 -0.93
N GLN A 279 -14.29 10.85 -0.87
CA GLN A 279 -13.35 10.56 -1.96
C GLN A 279 -14.03 9.99 -3.20
N VAL A 280 -15.02 9.11 -3.03
CA VAL A 280 -15.85 8.63 -4.15
C VAL A 280 -16.59 9.80 -4.79
N ALA A 281 -17.27 10.62 -3.99
CA ALA A 281 -17.99 11.80 -4.49
C ALA A 281 -17.06 12.78 -5.20
N PHE A 282 -15.88 13.06 -4.64
CA PHE A 282 -14.85 13.90 -5.26
C PHE A 282 -14.47 13.36 -6.65
N THR A 283 -14.20 12.06 -6.76
CA THR A 283 -13.80 11.44 -8.04
C THR A 283 -14.94 11.45 -9.07
N GLU A 284 -16.17 11.17 -8.64
CA GLU A 284 -17.34 11.24 -9.52
C GLU A 284 -17.55 12.66 -10.05
N GLU A 285 -17.48 13.66 -9.18
CA GLU A 285 -17.63 15.07 -9.54
C GLU A 285 -16.52 15.53 -10.49
N PHE A 286 -15.26 15.13 -10.24
CA PHE A 286 -14.13 15.42 -11.12
C PHE A 286 -14.34 14.80 -12.51
N ALA A 287 -14.68 13.52 -12.57
CA ALA A 287 -14.91 12.83 -13.83
C ALA A 287 -16.10 13.43 -14.59
N ASP A 288 -17.19 13.77 -13.91
CA ASP A 288 -18.36 14.41 -14.51
C ASP A 288 -18.04 15.80 -15.07
N ALA A 289 -17.23 16.59 -14.36
CA ALA A 289 -16.78 17.90 -14.84
C ALA A 289 -15.94 17.77 -16.13
N VAL A 290 -14.99 16.83 -16.17
CA VAL A 290 -14.17 16.57 -17.37
C VAL A 290 -15.02 16.06 -18.53
N LEU A 291 -15.94 15.13 -18.27
CA LEU A 291 -16.86 14.60 -19.29
C LEU A 291 -17.79 15.68 -19.84
N SER A 292 -18.29 16.58 -18.98
CA SER A 292 -19.14 17.71 -19.36
C SER A 292 -18.40 18.71 -20.24
N ASP A 293 -17.16 19.07 -19.86
CA ASP A 293 -16.27 19.92 -20.65
C ASP A 293 -16.05 19.36 -22.07
N ILE A 294 -15.72 18.06 -22.17
CA ILE A 294 -15.50 17.38 -23.45
C ILE A 294 -16.78 17.36 -24.29
N SER A 295 -17.94 17.09 -23.67
CA SER A 295 -19.24 17.13 -24.36
C SER A 295 -19.57 18.53 -24.90
N SER A 296 -19.08 19.56 -24.21
CA SER A 296 -19.18 20.97 -24.61
C SER A 296 -18.07 21.40 -25.58
N LYS A 297 -17.38 20.44 -26.20
CA LYS A 297 -16.29 20.63 -27.19
C LYS A 297 -15.03 21.31 -26.66
N LYS A 298 -14.82 21.35 -25.33
CA LYS A 298 -13.54 21.79 -24.76
C LYS A 298 -12.47 20.73 -25.03
N HIS A 299 -11.25 21.17 -25.32
CA HIS A 299 -10.13 20.28 -25.60
C HIS A 299 -9.83 19.39 -24.36
N PRO A 300 -9.70 18.06 -24.49
CA PRO A 300 -9.57 17.16 -23.34
C PRO A 300 -8.39 17.48 -22.42
N LEU A 301 -7.22 17.79 -22.99
CA LEU A 301 -6.06 18.19 -22.19
C LEU A 301 -6.33 19.47 -21.37
N MET A 302 -6.95 20.49 -21.98
CA MET A 302 -7.26 21.73 -21.27
C MET A 302 -8.27 21.50 -20.16
N SER A 303 -9.28 20.64 -20.39
CA SER A 303 -10.22 20.24 -19.35
C SER A 303 -9.51 19.56 -18.18
N LEU A 304 -8.70 18.53 -18.45
CA LEU A 304 -7.96 17.82 -17.40
C LEU A 304 -7.08 18.76 -16.58
N MET A 305 -6.34 19.68 -17.22
CA MET A 305 -5.47 20.64 -16.53
C MET A 305 -6.26 21.61 -15.66
N GLU A 306 -7.31 22.24 -16.20
CA GLU A 306 -8.13 23.21 -15.46
C GLU A 306 -8.87 22.55 -14.29
N ARG A 307 -9.47 21.36 -14.51
CA ARG A 307 -10.16 20.63 -13.44
C ARG A 307 -9.19 20.12 -12.39
N SER A 308 -7.97 19.71 -12.75
CA SER A 308 -6.95 19.33 -11.75
C SER A 308 -6.58 20.51 -10.85
N LEU A 309 -6.49 21.73 -11.40
CA LEU A 309 -6.22 22.94 -10.61
C LEU A 309 -7.42 23.34 -9.73
N GLU A 310 -8.63 23.30 -10.29
CA GLU A 310 -9.87 23.61 -9.57
C GLU A 310 -10.10 22.66 -8.38
N PHE A 311 -9.91 21.36 -8.58
CA PHE A 311 -10.11 20.34 -7.55
C PHE A 311 -8.95 20.27 -6.54
N ALA A 312 -7.80 20.86 -6.87
CA ALA A 312 -6.69 21.06 -5.93
C ALA A 312 -6.87 22.32 -5.05
N ASN A 313 -7.90 23.15 -5.28
CA ASN A 313 -8.09 24.38 -4.49
C ASN A 313 -8.28 24.04 -2.99
N PRO A 314 -7.44 24.59 -2.08
CA PRO A 314 -7.58 24.41 -0.64
C PRO A 314 -8.92 24.89 -0.07
N ASP A 315 -9.62 25.82 -0.72
CA ASP A 315 -10.93 26.28 -0.27
C ASP A 315 -11.98 25.14 -0.31
N ARG A 316 -11.78 24.12 -1.17
CA ARG A 316 -12.57 22.89 -1.17
C ARG A 316 -12.26 21.97 0.00
N ALA A 317 -11.16 22.19 0.74
CA ALA A 317 -10.78 21.40 1.91
C ALA A 317 -11.74 21.65 3.08
N ASN A 318 -12.27 22.86 3.20
CA ASN A 318 -13.23 23.25 4.22
C ASN A 318 -14.61 22.57 4.02
N GLU A 319 -14.86 21.98 2.85
CA GLU A 319 -16.03 21.13 2.57
C GLU A 319 -15.75 19.63 2.73
N GLY A 320 -14.53 19.24 3.15
CA GLY A 320 -14.10 17.84 3.20
C GLY A 320 -13.77 17.23 1.83
N LYS A 321 -13.53 18.07 0.80
CA LYS A 321 -13.40 17.68 -0.61
C LYS A 321 -12.05 18.06 -1.26
N SER A 322 -10.95 18.13 -0.50
CA SER A 322 -9.64 18.52 -1.06
C SER A 322 -8.54 17.49 -0.81
N ILE A 323 -7.58 17.51 -1.73
CA ILE A 323 -6.29 16.83 -1.69
C ILE A 323 -5.44 17.54 -0.65
N THR A 324 -5.64 17.28 0.64
CA THR A 324 -4.58 17.61 1.58
C THR A 324 -3.49 16.58 1.41
N VAL A 325 -2.28 17.09 1.20
CA VAL A 325 -1.00 16.43 1.38
C VAL A 325 -0.33 15.87 0.10
N GLY A 326 0.43 16.73 -0.59
CA GLY A 326 1.44 16.27 -1.55
C GLY A 326 2.56 15.45 -0.87
N PHE A 327 3.46 14.80 -1.63
CA PHE A 327 4.54 13.97 -1.08
C PHE A 327 5.37 14.66 0.03
N ASN A 328 5.60 15.97 -0.09
CA ASN A 328 6.35 16.76 0.89
C ASN A 328 5.54 17.10 2.15
N ASP A 329 4.24 17.34 1.99
CA ASP A 329 3.35 17.74 3.07
C ASP A 329 3.15 16.61 4.09
N PHE A 330 3.30 15.33 3.71
CA PHE A 330 3.10 14.20 4.65
C PHE A 330 4.26 14.12 5.64
N ARG A 331 5.48 14.33 5.13
CA ARG A 331 6.68 14.43 5.96
C ARG A 331 6.66 15.70 6.81
N GLU A 332 6.13 16.80 6.29
CA GLU A 332 5.91 18.03 7.06
C GLU A 332 4.79 17.91 8.10
N LEU A 333 3.65 17.26 7.84
CA LEU A 333 2.59 17.04 8.84
C LEU A 333 3.09 16.17 10.00
N VAL A 334 3.86 15.11 9.70
CA VAL A 334 4.54 14.29 10.73
C VAL A 334 5.66 15.08 11.42
N GLY A 335 6.19 16.13 10.79
CA GLY A 335 7.19 17.06 11.34
C GLY A 335 6.61 18.19 12.19
N VAL A 336 5.45 18.74 11.82
CA VAL A 336 4.75 19.85 12.48
C VAL A 336 4.10 19.35 13.77
N VAL A 337 3.50 18.15 13.77
CA VAL A 337 3.03 17.48 15.00
C VAL A 337 4.17 17.21 15.99
N LYS A 338 5.41 17.03 15.51
CA LYS A 338 6.60 16.92 16.39
C LYS A 338 7.02 18.25 17.00
N LYS A 339 6.79 19.37 16.31
CA LYS A 339 7.17 20.71 16.77
C LYS A 339 6.19 21.24 17.81
N GLU A 340 4.89 21.09 17.56
CA GLU A 340 3.83 21.52 18.49
C GLU A 340 3.82 20.75 19.82
N ARG A 341 4.28 19.49 19.84
CA ARG A 341 4.47 18.73 21.10
C ARG A 341 5.70 19.13 21.90
N LEU A 342 6.74 19.65 21.25
CA LEU A 342 7.94 20.14 21.94
C LEU A 342 7.71 21.53 22.54
N ASP A 343 6.93 22.37 21.86
CA ASP A 343 6.61 23.72 22.34
C ASP A 343 5.52 23.74 23.43
N ALA A 344 4.79 22.63 23.63
CA ALA A 344 3.81 22.45 24.71
C ALA A 344 4.40 21.82 26.00
N GLU A 345 5.66 21.37 25.97
CA GLU A 345 6.39 20.79 27.11
C GLU A 345 7.52 21.71 27.64
N VAL A 346 7.51 23.01 27.31
CA VAL A 346 8.41 24.05 27.86
C VAL A 346 7.70 24.95 28.86
#